data_AF-A0A948ZIE7-F1
#
_entry.id   AF-A0A948ZIE7-F1
#
_cell.length_a   1.000
_cell.length_b   1.000
_cell.length_c   1.000
_cell.angle_alpha   90.00
_cell.angle_beta   90.00
_cell.angle_gamma   90.00
#
_symmetry.space_group_name_H-M   'P 1'
#
loop_
_entity.id
_entity.type
_entity.pdbx_description
1 polymer ?
#
loop_
_entity_poly.entity_id
_entity_poly.type
_entity_poly.pdbx_seq_one_letter_code
_entity_poly.pdbx_strand_id
1 'polypeptide(L)'
;MHSFCKGIVLEAEGRRYVVCALDWCVVCNDSYRKLREKIAEAAGIDPAHVAVQTVHQHTAPAIDIVPNEVSPEKKDEKSPPEFDPKVFDSLVERIAEAVKQSLDRFEPFDGVGAGQAKVDRVASSRRPVDAEGKIRPRMNCCADPVIRALPEGTIDPYIKTITLARGEKPLVRLHYTLHGKK
;
A
#
# COMPACT_ATOMS: atom_id res chain seq x y z
N MET A 1 -9.55 3.53 -16.26
CA MET A 1 -9.24 3.70 -14.83
C MET A 1 -7.85 4.32 -14.71
N HIS A 2 -7.68 5.40 -13.95
CA HIS A 2 -6.36 5.98 -13.69
C HIS A 2 -5.84 5.40 -12.37
N SER A 3 -4.82 4.56 -12.44
CA SER A 3 -4.10 4.05 -11.27
C SER A 3 -2.72 4.69 -11.19
N PHE A 4 -2.29 4.98 -9.98
CA PHE A 4 -1.02 5.59 -9.63
C PHE A 4 -0.15 4.62 -8.84
N CYS A 5 1.08 4.45 -9.31
CA CYS A 5 2.15 3.81 -8.58
C CYS A 5 3.21 4.86 -8.28
N LYS A 6 3.56 5.05 -7.01
CA LYS A 6 4.65 5.94 -6.59
C LYS A 6 5.71 5.11 -5.88
N GLY A 7 6.95 5.25 -6.30
CA GLY A 7 8.05 4.49 -5.72
C GLY A 7 9.41 5.09 -6.01
N ILE A 8 10.43 4.40 -5.52
CA ILE A 8 11.83 4.74 -5.72
C ILE A 8 12.59 3.49 -6.16
N VAL A 9 13.63 3.72 -6.96
CA VAL A 9 14.74 2.79 -7.09
C VAL A 9 15.85 3.33 -6.19
N LEU A 10 16.34 2.50 -5.29
CA LEU A 10 17.37 2.83 -4.32
C LEU A 10 18.63 2.01 -4.60
N GLU A 11 19.77 2.68 -4.70
CA GLU A 11 21.07 2.02 -4.72
C GLU A 11 21.87 2.37 -3.47
N ALA A 12 22.40 1.34 -2.82
CA ALA A 12 23.30 1.47 -1.69
C ALA A 12 24.22 0.25 -1.62
N GLU A 13 25.50 0.47 -1.34
CA GLU A 13 26.48 -0.62 -1.14
C GLU A 13 26.54 -1.65 -2.29
N GLY A 14 26.42 -1.17 -3.53
CA GLY A 14 26.43 -2.04 -4.72
C GLY A 14 25.17 -2.89 -4.91
N ARG A 15 24.11 -2.64 -4.12
CA ARG A 15 22.82 -3.30 -4.23
C ARG A 15 21.75 -2.31 -4.67
N ARG A 16 20.79 -2.81 -5.46
CA ARG A 16 19.64 -2.05 -5.95
C ARG A 16 18.35 -2.65 -5.42
N TYR A 17 17.43 -1.79 -5.00
CA TYR A 17 16.13 -2.12 -4.43
C TYR A 17 15.04 -1.28 -5.08
N VAL A 18 13.82 -1.82 -5.16
CA VAL A 18 12.64 -1.06 -5.59
C VAL A 18 11.57 -1.11 -4.51
N VAL A 19 11.09 0.05 -4.09
CA VAL A 19 9.98 0.17 -3.14
C VAL A 19 8.91 1.06 -3.77
N CYS A 20 7.68 0.57 -3.87
CA CYS A 20 6.60 1.36 -4.45
C CYS A 20 5.23 1.06 -3.81
N ALA A 21 4.37 2.07 -3.79
CA ALA A 21 2.99 1.96 -3.33
C ALA A 21 2.02 2.19 -4.50
N LEU A 22 1.09 1.27 -4.66
CA LEU A 22 0.00 1.31 -5.61
C LEU A 22 -1.29 1.80 -4.95
N ASP A 23 -2.06 2.63 -5.64
CA ASP A 23 -3.34 3.19 -5.16
C ASP A 23 -4.51 2.17 -5.18
N TRP A 24 -4.23 0.90 -4.89
CA TRP A 24 -5.20 -0.20 -4.95
C TRP A 24 -5.67 -0.64 -3.56
N CYS A 25 -6.74 -1.44 -3.52
CA CYS A 25 -7.23 -2.04 -2.27
C CYS A 25 -6.30 -3.17 -1.85
N VAL A 26 -6.12 -4.18 -2.70
CA VAL A 26 -5.31 -5.36 -2.41
C VAL A 26 -4.66 -5.85 -3.70
N VAL A 27 -3.40 -6.25 -3.60
CA VAL A 27 -2.70 -7.08 -4.58
C VAL A 27 -2.13 -8.25 -3.80
N CYS A 28 -2.53 -9.48 -4.12
CA CYS A 28 -2.08 -10.66 -3.40
C CYS A 28 -1.59 -11.77 -4.34
N ASN A 29 -0.97 -12.79 -3.75
CA ASN A 29 -0.59 -14.05 -4.40
C ASN A 29 0.09 -13.86 -5.77
N ASP A 30 -0.47 -14.44 -6.84
CA ASP A 30 0.13 -14.42 -8.17
C ASP A 30 0.20 -13.02 -8.77
N SER A 31 -0.77 -12.15 -8.44
CA SER A 31 -0.70 -10.76 -8.88
C SER A 31 0.49 -10.05 -8.23
N TYR A 32 0.74 -10.32 -6.95
CA TYR A 32 1.88 -9.76 -6.23
C TYR A 32 3.21 -10.29 -6.77
N ARG A 33 3.29 -11.59 -7.06
CA ARG A 33 4.47 -12.23 -7.67
C ARG A 33 4.78 -11.63 -9.04
N LYS A 34 3.79 -11.61 -9.94
CA LYS A 34 3.93 -11.03 -11.29
C LYS A 34 4.40 -9.58 -11.27
N LEU A 35 3.84 -8.76 -10.37
CA LEU A 35 4.27 -7.37 -10.18
C LEU A 35 5.75 -7.28 -9.79
N ARG A 36 6.17 -8.06 -8.78
CA ARG A 36 7.56 -8.05 -8.31
C ARG A 36 8.53 -8.54 -9.38
N GLU A 37 8.20 -9.62 -10.07
CA GLU A 37 9.03 -10.17 -11.15
C GLU A 37 9.21 -9.16 -12.27
N LYS A 38 8.14 -8.51 -12.72
CA LYS A 38 8.23 -7.51 -13.80
C LYS A 38 8.99 -6.25 -13.41
N ILE A 39 8.81 -5.78 -12.18
CA ILE A 39 9.59 -4.66 -11.65
C ILE A 39 11.06 -5.04 -11.51
N ALA A 40 11.36 -6.26 -11.05
CA ALA A 40 12.72 -6.76 -10.89
C ALA A 40 13.45 -6.91 -12.22
N GLU A 41 12.76 -7.47 -13.24
CA GLU A 41 13.23 -7.54 -14.62
C GLU A 41 13.57 -6.14 -15.15
N ALA A 42 12.66 -5.18 -14.98
CA ALA A 42 12.86 -3.80 -15.39
C ALA A 42 14.03 -3.10 -14.68
N ALA A 43 14.26 -3.41 -13.42
CA ALA A 43 15.37 -2.87 -12.63
C ALA A 43 16.67 -3.67 -12.74
N GLY A 44 16.67 -4.84 -13.40
CA GLY A 44 17.84 -5.72 -13.49
C GLY A 44 18.29 -6.28 -12.13
N ILE A 45 17.35 -6.64 -11.25
CA ILE A 45 17.63 -7.13 -9.88
C ILE A 45 16.88 -8.42 -9.56
N ASP A 46 17.22 -9.04 -8.42
CA ASP A 46 16.46 -10.15 -7.87
C ASP A 46 15.08 -9.68 -7.36
N PRO A 47 13.97 -10.39 -7.64
CA PRO A 47 12.64 -10.07 -7.09
C PRO A 47 12.61 -9.91 -5.56
N ALA A 48 13.51 -10.56 -4.82
CA ALA A 48 13.71 -10.38 -3.38
C ALA A 48 14.02 -8.93 -2.97
N HIS A 49 14.55 -8.12 -3.88
CA HIS A 49 14.85 -6.70 -3.67
C HIS A 49 13.69 -5.76 -4.05
N VAL A 50 12.54 -6.30 -4.43
CA VAL A 50 11.33 -5.53 -4.76
C VAL A 50 10.28 -5.67 -3.66
N ALA A 51 9.81 -4.54 -3.15
CA ALA A 51 8.68 -4.45 -2.24
C ALA A 51 7.57 -3.57 -2.83
N VAL A 52 6.38 -4.15 -3.02
CA VAL A 52 5.20 -3.43 -3.49
C VAL A 52 4.18 -3.34 -2.35
N GLN A 53 3.71 -2.15 -2.04
CA GLN A 53 2.64 -1.91 -1.07
C GLN A 53 1.36 -1.45 -1.78
N THR A 54 0.23 -1.59 -1.11
CA THR A 54 -1.02 -0.96 -1.53
C THR A 54 -1.46 0.04 -0.47
N VAL A 55 -2.05 1.15 -0.88
CA VAL A 55 -2.63 2.13 0.07
C VAL A 55 -3.92 1.63 0.72
N HIS A 56 -4.46 0.52 0.23
CA HIS A 56 -5.65 -0.16 0.74
C HIS A 56 -6.93 0.68 0.68
N GLN A 57 -7.12 1.45 -0.40
CA GLN A 57 -8.36 2.19 -0.60
C GLN A 57 -9.49 1.28 -1.10
N HIS A 58 -10.63 1.29 -0.41
CA HIS A 58 -11.76 0.38 -0.69
C HIS A 58 -12.58 0.76 -1.94
N THR A 59 -12.26 1.88 -2.59
CA THR A 59 -12.83 2.31 -3.87
C THR A 59 -11.97 1.88 -5.07
N ALA A 60 -10.95 1.04 -4.86
CA ALA A 60 -10.10 0.48 -5.91
C ALA A 60 -10.09 -1.05 -5.88
N PRO A 61 -9.51 -1.70 -6.92
CA PRO A 61 -9.59 -3.14 -7.07
C PRO A 61 -8.82 -3.88 -5.98
N ALA A 62 -9.33 -5.05 -5.63
CA ALA A 62 -8.61 -6.12 -4.96
C ALA A 62 -8.38 -7.23 -6.00
N ILE A 63 -7.14 -7.63 -6.24
CA ILE A 63 -6.82 -8.59 -7.32
C ILE A 63 -5.98 -9.77 -6.83
N ASP A 64 -6.36 -10.92 -7.38
CA ASP A 64 -5.55 -12.12 -7.50
C ASP A 64 -5.78 -12.69 -8.91
N ILE A 65 -4.73 -12.80 -9.74
CA ILE A 65 -4.84 -13.27 -11.14
C ILE A 65 -5.00 -14.78 -11.22
N VAL A 66 -4.68 -15.50 -10.14
CA VAL A 66 -5.04 -16.90 -9.95
C VAL A 66 -5.74 -16.98 -8.59
N PRO A 67 -7.03 -16.58 -8.50
CA PRO A 67 -7.76 -16.75 -7.26
C PRO A 67 -7.66 -18.22 -6.87
N ASN A 68 -7.33 -18.50 -5.60
CA ASN A 68 -7.55 -19.83 -5.02
C ASN A 68 -8.89 -20.35 -5.53
N GLU A 69 -8.96 -21.60 -6.00
CA GLU A 69 -10.14 -22.22 -6.60
C GLU A 69 -11.37 -22.13 -5.68
N VAL A 70 -12.00 -20.97 -5.63
CA VAL A 70 -13.31 -20.80 -5.06
C VAL A 70 -14.21 -21.39 -6.12
N SER A 71 -14.70 -22.61 -5.84
CA SER A 71 -15.64 -23.33 -6.71
C SER A 71 -16.61 -22.32 -7.35
N PRO A 72 -16.78 -22.33 -8.68
CA PRO A 72 -17.65 -21.39 -9.39
C PRO A 72 -19.08 -21.36 -8.83
N GLU A 73 -19.47 -22.39 -8.08
CA GLU A 73 -20.73 -22.53 -7.35
C GLU A 73 -20.92 -21.52 -6.18
N LYS A 74 -19.89 -20.77 -5.77
CA LYS A 74 -19.98 -19.78 -4.68
C LYS A 74 -20.02 -18.32 -5.14
N LYS A 75 -20.04 -18.05 -6.45
CA LYS A 75 -20.25 -16.70 -6.98
C LYS A 75 -21.75 -16.40 -7.01
N ASP A 76 -22.20 -15.59 -6.07
CA ASP A 76 -23.54 -14.99 -6.08
C ASP A 76 -23.51 -13.61 -6.76
N GLU A 77 -24.69 -13.04 -7.04
CA GLU A 77 -24.84 -11.66 -7.58
C GLU A 77 -24.17 -10.58 -6.72
N LYS A 78 -23.82 -10.89 -5.46
CA LYS A 78 -23.14 -9.98 -4.53
C LYS A 78 -21.62 -10.06 -4.62
N SER A 79 -21.09 -10.99 -5.41
CA SER A 79 -19.67 -11.11 -5.65
C SER A 79 -19.16 -9.86 -6.38
N PRO A 80 -18.02 -9.28 -5.98
CA PRO A 80 -17.45 -8.14 -6.68
C PRO A 80 -17.26 -8.46 -8.17
N PRO A 81 -17.52 -7.50 -9.07
CA PRO A 81 -17.27 -7.71 -10.49
C PRO A 81 -15.82 -8.11 -10.71
N GLU A 82 -15.60 -9.09 -11.58
CA GLU A 82 -14.25 -9.53 -11.93
C GLU A 82 -13.44 -8.38 -12.51
N PHE A 83 -12.21 -8.24 -12.04
CA PHE A 83 -11.28 -7.27 -12.57
C PHE A 83 -10.72 -7.78 -13.90
N ASP A 84 -10.85 -7.02 -14.99
CA ASP A 84 -10.32 -7.40 -16.29
C ASP A 84 -8.78 -7.60 -16.21
N PRO A 85 -8.27 -8.84 -16.42
CA PRO A 85 -6.84 -9.13 -16.35
C PRO A 85 -6.00 -8.27 -17.29
N LYS A 86 -6.55 -7.80 -18.41
CA LYS A 86 -5.83 -6.93 -19.36
C LYS A 86 -5.50 -5.57 -18.76
N VAL A 87 -6.35 -5.06 -17.87
CA VAL A 87 -6.09 -3.79 -17.15
C VAL A 87 -4.92 -3.97 -16.19
N PHE A 88 -4.82 -5.14 -15.55
CA PHE A 88 -3.70 -5.44 -14.66
C PHE A 88 -2.39 -5.54 -15.45
N ASP A 89 -2.41 -6.27 -16.56
CA ASP A 89 -1.21 -6.43 -17.39
C ASP A 89 -0.72 -5.09 -17.95
N SER A 90 -1.63 -4.25 -18.44
CA SER A 90 -1.29 -2.89 -18.88
C SER A 90 -0.70 -2.03 -17.75
N LEU A 91 -1.21 -2.17 -16.52
CA LEU A 91 -0.65 -1.48 -15.36
C LEU A 91 0.77 -1.96 -15.05
N VAL A 92 1.00 -3.27 -15.07
CA VAL A 92 2.31 -3.88 -14.80
C VAL A 92 3.35 -3.38 -15.80
N GLU A 93 3.02 -3.37 -17.08
CA GLU A 93 3.93 -2.87 -18.13
C GLU A 93 4.25 -1.39 -17.95
N ARG A 94 3.25 -0.56 -17.60
CA ARG A 94 3.48 0.87 -17.32
C ARG A 94 4.39 1.10 -16.12
N ILE A 95 4.27 0.28 -15.07
CA ILE A 95 5.14 0.36 -13.89
C ILE A 95 6.57 -0.07 -14.26
N ALA A 96 6.71 -1.18 -15.00
CA ALA A 96 8.01 -1.66 -15.48
C ALA A 96 8.72 -0.61 -16.34
N GLU A 97 8.00 0.05 -17.25
CA GLU A 97 8.55 1.12 -18.07
C GLU A 97 8.97 2.34 -17.23
N ALA A 98 8.15 2.76 -16.27
CA ALA A 98 8.51 3.85 -15.36
C ALA A 98 9.77 3.52 -14.53
N VAL A 99 9.94 2.26 -14.13
CA VAL A 99 11.15 1.79 -13.45
C VAL A 99 12.36 1.92 -14.37
N LYS A 100 12.30 1.42 -15.61
CA LYS A 100 13.40 1.54 -16.59
C LYS A 100 13.81 3.00 -16.79
N GLN A 101 12.84 3.88 -17.02
CA GLN A 101 13.09 5.31 -17.21
C GLN A 101 13.68 5.99 -15.97
N SER A 102 13.40 5.48 -14.77
CA SER A 102 13.94 6.05 -13.54
C SER A 102 15.43 5.74 -13.33
N LEU A 103 15.97 4.69 -13.97
CA LEU A 103 17.36 4.27 -13.81
C LEU A 103 18.36 5.31 -14.33
N ASP A 104 17.95 6.17 -15.27
CA ASP A 104 18.80 7.24 -15.81
C ASP A 104 18.77 8.53 -14.96
N ARG A 105 18.08 8.51 -13.80
CA ARG A 105 17.76 9.71 -13.02
C ARG A 105 18.19 9.62 -11.55
N PHE A 106 19.22 8.83 -11.26
CA PHE A 106 19.73 8.72 -9.88
C PHE A 106 20.27 10.05 -9.35
N GLU A 107 19.84 10.40 -8.15
CA GLU A 107 20.43 11.48 -7.35
C GLU A 107 21.15 10.86 -6.14
N PRO A 108 22.42 11.20 -5.88
CA PRO A 108 23.11 10.73 -4.69
C PRO A 108 22.47 11.35 -3.44
N PHE A 109 22.37 10.56 -2.38
CA PHE A 109 21.98 11.02 -1.04
C PHE A 109 23.14 10.77 -0.07
N ASP A 110 23.28 11.64 0.94
CA ASP A 110 24.32 11.56 1.98
C ASP A 110 23.72 11.58 3.40
N GLY A 111 22.39 11.72 3.51
CA GLY A 111 21.66 11.71 4.77
C GLY A 111 20.49 10.74 4.77
N VAL A 112 20.34 10.00 5.87
CA VAL A 112 19.16 9.19 6.18
C VAL A 112 18.56 9.69 7.49
N GLY A 113 17.32 10.15 7.44
CA GLY A 113 16.56 10.61 8.60
C GLY A 113 15.39 9.69 8.91
N ALA A 114 15.13 9.46 10.19
CA ALA A 114 13.91 8.82 10.66
C ALA A 114 13.13 9.78 11.56
N GLY A 115 11.81 9.85 11.36
CA GLY A 115 10.94 10.67 12.18
C GLY A 115 9.61 9.98 12.45
N GLN A 116 8.96 10.35 13.54
CA GLN A 116 7.60 9.94 13.81
C GLN A 116 6.79 11.07 14.42
N ALA A 117 5.50 11.10 14.12
CA ALA A 117 4.56 12.06 14.67
C ALA A 117 3.28 11.35 15.08
N LYS A 118 2.76 11.69 16.26
CA LYS A 118 1.45 11.23 16.69
C LYS A 118 0.36 11.97 15.90
N VAL A 119 -0.57 11.24 15.30
CA VAL A 119 -1.74 11.83 14.65
C VAL A 119 -2.89 12.00 15.63
N ASP A 120 -3.69 13.05 15.40
CA ASP A 120 -4.91 13.34 16.14
C ASP A 120 -6.11 13.06 15.24
N ARG A 121 -7.03 12.18 15.69
CA ARG A 121 -8.32 11.93 15.03
C ARG A 121 -8.24 11.47 13.56
N VAL A 122 -7.24 10.66 13.23
CA VAL A 122 -7.04 10.10 11.87
C VAL A 122 -7.44 8.62 11.79
N ALA A 123 -7.47 7.90 12.91
CA ALA A 123 -7.80 6.49 12.96
C ALA A 123 -8.57 6.15 14.24
N SER A 124 -9.31 5.04 14.21
CA SER A 124 -9.92 4.49 15.41
C SER A 124 -10.03 2.97 15.29
N SER A 125 -9.98 2.28 16.43
CA SER A 125 -10.30 0.86 16.50
C SER A 125 -11.71 0.61 15.96
N ARG A 126 -11.87 -0.48 15.19
CA ARG A 126 -13.19 -0.99 14.78
C ARG A 126 -13.89 -1.79 15.86
N ARG A 127 -13.22 -1.96 17.02
CA ARG A 127 -13.66 -2.73 18.18
C ARG A 127 -13.46 -1.91 19.47
N PRO A 128 -13.97 -0.66 19.58
CA PRO A 128 -13.97 0.06 20.84
C PRO A 128 -14.77 -0.73 21.89
N VAL A 129 -14.35 -0.57 23.15
CA VAL A 129 -14.99 -1.19 24.31
C VAL A 129 -15.81 -0.10 25.02
N ASP A 130 -17.07 -0.38 25.32
CA ASP A 130 -17.93 0.53 26.09
C ASP A 130 -17.65 0.46 27.60
N ALA A 131 -18.36 1.26 28.40
CA ALA A 131 -18.17 1.33 29.85
C ALA A 131 -18.49 0.01 30.55
N GLU A 132 -19.32 -0.82 29.93
CA GLU A 132 -19.73 -2.15 30.39
C GLU A 132 -18.73 -3.25 29.98
N GLY A 133 -17.64 -2.91 29.28
CA GLY A 133 -16.65 -3.87 28.83
C GLY A 133 -17.01 -4.60 27.54
N LYS A 134 -18.07 -4.19 26.84
CA LYS A 134 -18.56 -4.83 25.62
C LYS A 134 -17.96 -4.20 24.37
N ILE A 135 -17.60 -5.06 23.42
CA ILE A 135 -17.11 -4.64 22.10
C ILE A 135 -18.26 -4.05 21.29
N ARG A 136 -18.09 -2.82 20.82
CA ARG A 136 -19.03 -2.11 19.94
C ARG A 136 -18.45 -1.98 18.54
N PRO A 137 -18.97 -2.69 17.53
CA PRO A 137 -18.45 -2.57 16.17
C PRO A 137 -18.59 -1.14 15.63
N ARG A 138 -17.46 -0.52 15.28
CA ARG A 138 -17.40 0.80 14.64
C ARG A 138 -16.80 0.68 13.25
N MET A 139 -17.66 0.60 12.23
CA MET A 139 -17.25 0.60 10.83
C MET A 139 -17.25 2.03 10.27
N ASN A 140 -16.71 2.23 9.07
CA ASN A 140 -16.67 3.53 8.40
C ASN A 140 -18.06 4.18 8.26
N CYS A 141 -19.10 3.37 8.02
CA CYS A 141 -20.49 3.84 7.91
C CYS A 141 -21.28 3.79 9.24
N CYS A 142 -20.63 3.90 10.41
CA CYS A 142 -21.32 3.84 11.69
C CYS A 142 -22.26 5.04 11.88
N ALA A 143 -23.59 4.81 11.84
CA ALA A 143 -24.59 5.87 12.00
C ALA A 143 -24.89 6.22 13.47
N ASP A 144 -24.69 5.26 14.38
CA ASP A 144 -25.00 5.43 15.81
C ASP A 144 -24.09 6.49 16.47
N PRO A 145 -24.63 7.64 16.91
CA PRO A 145 -23.83 8.70 17.51
C PRO A 145 -23.16 8.29 18.83
N VAL A 146 -23.75 7.35 19.57
CA VAL A 146 -23.18 6.85 20.83
C VAL A 146 -21.92 6.06 20.56
N ILE A 147 -21.94 5.17 19.55
CA ILE A 147 -20.75 4.38 19.15
C ILE A 147 -19.68 5.28 18.53
N ARG A 148 -20.07 6.31 17.76
CA ARG A 148 -19.12 7.29 17.21
C ARG A 148 -18.41 8.09 18.29
N ALA A 149 -19.11 8.43 19.38
CA ALA A 149 -18.57 9.19 20.49
C ALA A 149 -17.67 8.37 21.43
N LEU A 150 -17.62 7.04 21.29
CA LEU A 150 -16.68 6.21 22.06
C LEU A 150 -15.23 6.64 21.77
N PRO A 151 -14.31 6.49 22.75
CA PRO A 151 -12.89 6.73 22.52
C PRO A 151 -12.36 5.98 21.30
N GLU A 152 -11.25 6.45 20.73
CA GLU A 152 -10.64 5.84 19.54
C GLU A 152 -10.27 4.36 19.78
N GLY A 153 -10.05 3.97 21.04
CA GLY A 153 -9.60 2.65 21.43
C GLY A 153 -8.10 2.46 21.17
N THR A 154 -7.63 1.22 21.25
CA THR A 154 -6.22 0.90 20.98
C THR A 154 -5.93 1.03 19.49
N ILE A 155 -5.07 1.98 19.13
CA ILE A 155 -4.54 2.21 17.79
C ILE A 155 -3.02 2.38 17.85
N ASP A 156 -2.34 2.22 16.72
CA ASP A 156 -1.01 2.81 16.52
C ASP A 156 -1.21 4.25 16.05
N PRO A 157 -0.92 5.27 16.88
CA PRO A 157 -1.20 6.65 16.54
C PRO A 157 -0.01 7.30 15.81
N TYR A 158 1.05 6.56 15.46
CA TYR A 158 2.25 7.15 14.89
C TYR A 158 2.30 7.00 13.37
N ILE A 159 2.49 8.13 12.68
CA ILE A 159 3.02 8.12 11.32
C ILE A 159 4.54 8.09 11.43
N LYS A 160 5.17 7.14 10.75
CA LYS A 160 6.63 7.02 10.67
C LYS A 160 7.11 7.44 9.29
N THR A 161 8.22 8.16 9.24
CA THR A 161 8.80 8.66 7.99
C THR A 161 10.27 8.33 7.92
N ILE A 162 10.70 7.79 6.78
CA ILE A 162 12.12 7.71 6.41
C ILE A 162 12.38 8.76 5.33
N THR A 163 13.43 9.55 5.52
CA THR A 163 13.86 10.59 4.56
C THR A 163 15.24 10.23 4.03
N LEU A 164 15.41 10.29 2.71
CA LEU A 164 16.71 10.30 2.05
C LEU A 164 16.99 11.73 1.59
N ALA A 165 18.14 12.28 1.96
CA ALA A 165 18.49 13.68 1.73
C ALA A 165 19.90 13.84 1.14
N ARG A 166 20.11 14.95 0.44
CA ARG A 166 21.42 15.41 -0.01
C ARG A 166 21.70 16.77 0.62
N GLY A 167 22.60 16.81 1.60
CA GLY A 167 22.71 17.91 2.54
C GLY A 167 21.36 18.21 3.18
N GLU A 168 20.94 19.48 3.16
CA GLU A 168 19.66 19.93 3.71
C GLU A 168 18.44 19.65 2.80
N LYS A 169 18.65 19.15 1.58
CA LYS A 169 17.57 18.92 0.60
C LYS A 169 16.99 17.51 0.76
N PRO A 170 15.71 17.35 1.17
CA PRO A 170 15.06 16.05 1.11
C PRO A 170 14.80 15.64 -0.35
N LEU A 171 15.23 14.44 -0.73
CA LEU A 171 15.00 13.86 -2.06
C LEU A 171 13.77 12.95 -2.05
N VAL A 172 13.65 12.11 -1.02
CA VAL A 172 12.59 11.12 -0.87
C VAL A 172 12.07 11.13 0.55
N ARG A 173 10.74 10.99 0.71
CA ARG A 173 10.08 10.69 1.98
C ARG A 173 9.16 9.50 1.82
N LEU A 174 9.42 8.44 2.57
CA LEU A 174 8.57 7.25 2.65
C LEU A 174 7.78 7.31 3.95
N HIS A 175 6.47 7.23 3.86
CA HIS A 175 5.57 7.30 5.01
C HIS A 175 4.93 5.93 5.26
N TYR A 176 4.97 5.49 6.51
CA TYR A 176 4.39 4.24 6.97
C TYR A 176 3.35 4.52 8.06
N THR A 177 2.14 4.02 7.83
CA THR A 177 1.00 4.12 8.74
C THR A 177 0.26 2.79 8.74
N LEU A 178 -0.36 2.42 9.85
CA LEU A 178 -1.29 1.29 9.86
C LEU A 178 -2.66 1.72 9.30
N HIS A 179 -3.36 0.76 8.68
CA HIS A 179 -4.67 0.85 8.01
C HIS A 179 -5.51 2.11 8.31
N GLY A 180 -5.53 3.05 7.36
CA GLY A 180 -6.47 4.18 7.35
C GLY A 180 -7.68 3.87 6.48
N LYS A 181 -8.77 3.37 7.06
CA LYS A 181 -10.09 3.52 6.41
C LYS A 181 -10.61 4.91 6.77
N LYS A 182 -10.62 5.84 5.81
CA LYS A 182 -11.48 7.02 5.91
C LYS A 182 -12.94 6.59 5.75
#